data_AF-A0A9E4YH28-F1
#
_entry.id   AF-A0A9E4YH28-F1
#
_cell.length_a   1.000
_cell.length_b   1.000
_cell.length_c   1.000
_cell.angle_alpha   90.00
_cell.angle_beta   90.00
_cell.angle_gamma   90.00
#
_symmetry.space_group_name_H-M   'P 1'
#
loop_
_entity.id
_entity.type
_entity.pdbx_description
1 polymer ?
#
loop_
_entity_poly.entity_id
_entity_poly.type
_entity_poly.pdbx_seq_one_letter_code
_entity_poly.pdbx_strand_id
1 'polypeptide(L)'
;TSAFRDNFEMRYEGIGYDELSSGQQKLVMAIAETYLGRMPEAHAKAKMAEVRAHLDKTYVAWIGGFSKDSVFYYRVHSPVVLIEFDHQRGIALDDDEPTRNHIHTVVRTPNGNDYGKDLLRLHREQHHRNGV
;
A
#
# COMPACT_ATOMS: atom_id res chain seq x y z
N THR A 1 -6.00 -7.61 -8.65
CA THR A 1 -6.85 -8.11 -7.55
C THR A 1 -6.39 -9.52 -7.16
N SER A 2 -5.99 -9.68 -5.90
CA SER A 2 -5.33 -10.87 -5.34
C SER A 2 -6.25 -11.61 -4.36
N ALA A 3 -7.44 -12.00 -4.83
CA ALA A 3 -8.24 -12.99 -4.11
C ALA A 3 -7.57 -14.37 -4.23
N PHE A 4 -7.62 -15.18 -3.18
CA PHE A 4 -7.11 -16.58 -3.14
C PHE A 4 -5.58 -16.74 -3.31
N ARG A 5 -4.80 -15.73 -2.94
CA ARG A 5 -3.33 -15.81 -2.88
C ARG A 5 -2.83 -15.38 -1.51
N ASP A 6 -3.11 -16.21 -0.52
CA ASP A 6 -2.69 -15.98 0.86
C ASP A 6 -1.16 -15.84 0.92
N ASN A 7 -0.69 -14.86 1.70
CA ASN A 7 0.74 -14.56 1.86
C ASN A 7 1.49 -14.27 0.55
N PHE A 8 0.80 -13.82 -0.50
CA PHE A 8 1.47 -13.38 -1.73
C PHE A 8 2.42 -12.21 -1.43
N GLU A 9 3.71 -12.47 -1.59
CA GLU A 9 4.74 -11.43 -1.57
C GLU A 9 4.71 -10.66 -2.88
N MET A 10 4.22 -9.44 -2.81
CA MET A 10 4.18 -8.54 -3.95
C MET A 10 5.57 -7.93 -4.17
N ARG A 11 6.05 -7.92 -5.42
CA ARG A 11 7.31 -7.26 -5.75
C ARG A 11 7.19 -5.74 -5.57
N TYR A 12 8.24 -5.15 -5.00
CA TYR A 12 8.44 -3.70 -5.02
C TYR A 12 8.71 -3.25 -6.45
N GLU A 13 8.10 -2.14 -6.86
CA GLU A 13 8.19 -1.59 -8.21
C GLU A 13 8.22 -0.07 -8.13
N GLY A 14 8.81 0.58 -9.14
CA GLY A 14 8.85 2.03 -9.24
C GLY A 14 10.05 2.66 -8.54
N ILE A 15 9.90 3.90 -8.09
CA ILE A 15 10.98 4.75 -7.57
C ILE A 15 11.04 4.60 -6.05
N GLY A 16 12.24 4.43 -5.49
CA GLY A 16 12.45 4.39 -4.04
C GLY A 16 12.23 5.77 -3.39
N TYR A 17 11.76 5.80 -2.15
CA TYR A 17 11.50 7.04 -1.42
C TYR A 17 12.74 7.95 -1.31
N ASP A 18 13.93 7.35 -1.19
CA ASP A 18 15.20 8.07 -1.07
C ASP A 18 15.66 8.69 -2.40
N GLU A 19 15.09 8.26 -3.52
CA GLU A 19 15.35 8.84 -4.84
C GLU A 19 14.41 10.03 -5.15
N LEU A 20 13.37 10.23 -4.34
CA LEU A 20 12.43 11.32 -4.51
C LEU A 20 13.00 12.63 -3.96
N SER A 21 12.64 13.74 -4.61
CA SER A 21 12.90 15.06 -4.04
C SER A 21 12.17 15.25 -2.71
N SER A 22 12.64 16.18 -1.87
CA SER A 22 12.00 16.49 -0.59
C SER A 22 10.53 16.89 -0.73
N GLY A 23 10.14 17.52 -1.85
CA GLY A 23 8.74 17.83 -2.16
C GLY A 23 7.92 16.57 -2.45
N GLN A 24 8.44 15.66 -3.25
CA GLN A 24 7.79 14.38 -3.56
C GLN A 24 7.70 13.47 -2.34
N GLN A 25 8.74 13.43 -1.50
CA GLN A 25 8.73 12.74 -0.22
C GLN A 25 7.59 13.21 0.68
N LYS A 26 7.38 14.52 0.79
CA LYS A 26 6.23 15.09 1.51
C LYS A 26 4.89 14.65 0.92
N LEU A 27 4.78 14.56 -0.40
CA LEU A 27 3.56 14.06 -1.06
C LEU A 27 3.29 12.59 -0.73
N VAL A 28 4.32 11.73 -0.70
CA VAL A 28 4.17 10.32 -0.28
C VAL A 28 3.68 10.24 1.16
N MET A 29 4.22 11.06 2.06
CA MET A 29 3.74 11.12 3.44
C MET A 29 2.31 11.63 3.55
N ALA A 30 1.93 12.64 2.77
CA ALA A 30 0.56 13.15 2.73
C ALA A 30 -0.43 12.10 2.20
N ILE A 31 -0.02 11.29 1.21
CA ILE A 31 -0.79 10.13 0.76
C ILE A 31 -0.99 9.15 1.92
N ALA A 32 0.09 8.74 2.58
CA ALA A 32 -0.01 7.82 3.72
C ALA A 32 -0.93 8.36 4.83
N GLU A 33 -0.82 9.64 5.19
CA GLU A 33 -1.68 10.29 6.19
C GLU A 33 -3.14 10.35 5.75
N THR A 34 -3.42 10.62 4.46
CA THR A 34 -4.77 10.64 3.92
C THR A 34 -5.47 9.30 4.15
N TYR A 35 -4.79 8.19 3.87
CA TYR A 35 -5.37 6.85 4.01
C TYR A 35 -5.39 6.36 5.46
N LEU A 36 -4.27 6.45 6.16
CA LEU A 36 -4.12 5.90 7.51
C LEU A 36 -4.78 6.77 8.58
N GLY A 37 -4.96 8.07 8.32
CA GLY A 37 -5.66 9.00 9.21
C GLY A 37 -7.16 8.72 9.35
N ARG A 38 -7.73 7.82 8.55
CA ARG A 38 -9.12 7.35 8.69
C ARG A 38 -9.29 6.37 9.86
N MET A 39 -8.20 5.83 10.40
CA MET A 39 -8.21 5.00 11.60
C MET A 39 -8.44 5.86 12.85
N PRO A 40 -8.90 5.29 13.99
CA PRO A 40 -8.92 6.01 15.25
C PRO A 40 -7.51 6.53 15.58
N GLU A 41 -7.44 7.72 16.18
CA GLU A 41 -6.21 8.52 16.30
C GLU A 41 -5.00 7.73 16.82
N ALA A 42 -5.17 6.95 17.89
CA ALA A 42 -4.10 6.15 18.47
C ALA A 42 -3.55 5.10 17.48
N HIS A 43 -4.42 4.47 16.70
CA HIS A 43 -4.03 3.50 15.67
C HIS A 43 -3.38 4.18 14.47
N ALA A 44 -3.93 5.31 14.01
CA ALA A 44 -3.32 6.10 12.94
C ALA A 44 -1.90 6.53 13.33
N LYS A 45 -1.70 7.04 14.55
CA LYS A 45 -0.38 7.42 15.07
C LYS A 45 0.60 6.26 15.11
N ALA A 46 0.16 5.10 15.63
CA ALA A 46 1.00 3.90 15.66
C ALA A 46 1.39 3.44 14.24
N LYS A 47 0.42 3.39 13.31
CA LYS A 47 0.66 2.97 11.93
C LYS A 47 1.56 3.95 11.17
N MET A 48 1.36 5.25 11.36
CA MET A 48 2.21 6.29 10.77
C MET A 48 3.65 6.26 11.31
N ALA A 49 3.86 5.84 12.56
CA ALA A 49 5.19 5.61 13.11
C ALA A 49 5.87 4.40 12.45
N GLU A 50 5.16 3.29 12.24
CA GLU A 50 5.67 2.14 11.48
C GLU A 50 6.09 2.53 10.06
N VAL A 51 5.27 3.31 9.36
CA VAL A 51 5.58 3.79 8.00
C VAL A 51 6.86 4.62 7.98
N ARG A 52 7.01 5.57 8.93
CA ARG A 52 8.23 6.41 9.04
C ARG A 52 9.49 5.60 9.28
N ALA A 53 9.38 4.49 10.00
CA ALA A 53 10.51 3.60 10.29
C ALA A 53 10.95 2.75 9.09
N HIS A 54 10.21 2.74 7.98
CA HIS A 54 10.47 1.90 6.80
C HIS A 54 10.52 2.71 5.48
N LEU A 55 10.83 4.00 5.55
CA LEU A 55 10.88 4.86 4.36
C LEU A 55 11.98 4.43 3.39
N ASP A 56 13.11 3.94 3.89
CA ASP A 56 14.22 3.36 3.12
C ASP A 56 13.81 2.17 2.24
N LYS A 57 12.67 1.54 2.56
CA LYS A 57 12.09 0.41 1.81
C LYS A 57 10.70 0.74 1.24
N THR A 58 10.40 2.02 1.08
CA THR A 58 9.14 2.49 0.51
C THR A 58 9.34 2.85 -0.96
N TYR A 59 8.45 2.36 -1.82
CA TYR A 59 8.49 2.55 -3.26
C TYR A 59 7.18 3.13 -3.78
N VAL A 60 7.28 3.95 -4.83
CA VAL A 60 6.15 4.55 -5.52
C VAL A 60 6.11 4.08 -6.97
N ALA A 61 5.05 3.38 -7.35
CA ALA A 61 4.77 3.00 -8.74
C ALA A 61 3.61 3.83 -9.31
N TRP A 62 3.67 4.12 -10.61
CA TRP A 62 2.65 4.87 -11.35
C TRP A 62 2.40 4.23 -12.71
N ILE A 63 1.14 4.19 -13.13
CA ILE A 63 0.74 3.73 -14.47
C ILE A 63 -0.33 4.70 -15.00
N GLY A 64 -0.27 5.03 -16.29
CA GLY A 64 -1.24 5.92 -16.93
C GLY A 64 -0.75 7.36 -17.09
N GLY A 65 -1.66 8.26 -17.45
CA GLY A 65 -1.30 9.64 -17.76
C GLY A 65 -1.07 10.49 -16.52
N PHE A 66 -0.46 11.67 -16.71
CA PHE A 66 -0.13 12.64 -15.65
C PHE A 66 -0.80 14.01 -15.88
N SER A 67 -1.67 14.11 -16.89
CA SER A 67 -2.44 15.31 -17.17
C SER A 67 -3.64 15.42 -16.21
N LYS A 68 -4.21 16.62 -16.09
CA LYS A 68 -5.34 16.90 -15.20
C LYS A 68 -6.51 15.93 -15.37
N ASP A 69 -6.78 15.50 -16.60
CA ASP A 69 -7.93 14.66 -16.96
C ASP A 69 -7.55 13.20 -17.27
N SER A 70 -6.30 12.81 -16.99
CA SER A 70 -5.85 11.43 -17.18
C SER A 70 -6.50 10.48 -16.17
N VAL A 71 -6.68 9.23 -16.63
CA VAL A 71 -6.82 8.06 -15.76
C VAL A 71 -5.44 7.52 -15.44
N PHE A 72 -5.30 7.04 -14.22
CA PHE A 72 -4.03 6.58 -13.68
C PHE A 72 -4.26 5.63 -12.50
N TYR A 73 -3.21 4.88 -12.24
CA TYR A 73 -3.00 4.05 -11.08
C TYR A 73 -1.73 4.51 -10.37
N TYR A 74 -1.74 4.50 -9.04
CA TYR A 74 -0.51 4.58 -8.27
C TYR A 74 -0.52 3.60 -7.10
N ARG A 75 0.69 3.28 -6.65
CA ARG A 75 0.91 2.45 -5.47
C ARG A 75 2.05 2.98 -4.63
N VAL A 76 1.80 3.16 -3.33
CA VAL A 76 2.83 3.33 -2.30
C VAL A 76 2.97 2.01 -1.56
N HIS A 77 4.15 1.39 -1.65
CA HIS A 77 4.39 0.05 -1.14
C HIS A 77 5.66 0.00 -0.28
N SER A 78 5.52 -0.46 0.95
CA SER A 78 6.60 -0.75 1.89
C SER A 78 6.35 -2.10 2.59
N PRO A 79 7.30 -2.60 3.39
CA PRO A 79 7.09 -3.82 4.17
C PRO A 79 5.89 -3.78 5.12
N VAL A 80 5.43 -2.57 5.51
CA VAL A 80 4.39 -2.39 6.54
C VAL A 80 3.10 -1.76 6.02
N VAL A 81 3.09 -1.19 4.81
CA VAL A 81 1.88 -0.62 4.23
C VAL A 81 1.88 -0.77 2.72
N LEU A 82 0.70 -1.06 2.18
CA LEU A 82 0.40 -1.01 0.77
C LEU A 82 -0.83 -0.13 0.56
N ILE A 83 -0.67 0.95 -0.19
CA ILE A 83 -1.73 1.89 -0.56
C ILE A 83 -1.82 1.89 -2.07
N GLU A 84 -2.98 1.53 -2.61
CA GLU A 84 -3.26 1.55 -4.05
C GLU A 84 -4.42 2.48 -4.34
N PHE A 85 -4.32 3.17 -5.47
CA PHE A 85 -5.39 3.96 -6.06
C PHE A 85 -5.48 3.60 -7.53
N ASP A 86 -6.70 3.42 -8.04
CA ASP A 86 -6.95 3.02 -9.42
C ASP A 86 -8.21 3.68 -9.97
N HIS A 87 -8.16 4.12 -11.23
CA HIS A 87 -9.34 4.45 -12.01
C HIS A 87 -9.83 3.17 -12.68
N GLN A 88 -11.04 2.73 -12.39
CA GLN A 88 -11.59 1.50 -12.96
C GLN A 88 -12.70 1.79 -13.94
N ARG A 89 -12.91 0.85 -14.87
CA ARG A 89 -14.09 0.85 -15.73
C ARG A 89 -15.38 0.71 -14.92
N GLY A 90 -16.49 1.08 -15.51
CA GLY A 90 -17.80 0.83 -14.92
C GLY A 90 -18.06 -0.67 -14.79
N ILE A 91 -18.47 -1.13 -13.59
CA ILE A 91 -19.08 -2.47 -13.46
C ILE A 91 -20.61 -2.35 -13.58
N ALA A 92 -21.17 -1.23 -13.13
CA ALA A 92 -22.60 -0.88 -13.21
C ALA A 92 -22.84 0.45 -13.97
N LEU A 93 -21.83 0.93 -14.69
CA LEU A 93 -21.86 2.13 -15.53
C LEU A 93 -21.51 1.69 -16.95
N ASP A 94 -22.15 2.26 -17.98
CA ASP A 94 -21.94 1.96 -19.41
C ASP A 94 -20.61 2.53 -19.94
N ASP A 95 -19.51 2.33 -19.21
CA ASP A 95 -18.16 2.73 -19.61
C ASP A 95 -17.25 1.48 -19.62
N ASP A 96 -16.90 1.01 -20.82
CA ASP A 96 -16.01 -0.15 -21.01
C ASP A 96 -14.53 0.16 -20.68
N GLU A 97 -14.16 1.43 -20.68
CA GLU A 97 -12.81 1.92 -20.40
C GLU A 97 -12.70 2.50 -18.98
N PRO A 98 -11.51 2.51 -18.36
CA PRO A 98 -11.27 3.24 -17.12
C PRO A 98 -11.71 4.71 -17.22
N THR A 99 -12.47 5.19 -16.24
CA THR A 99 -12.89 6.60 -16.19
C THR A 99 -12.61 7.22 -14.84
N ARG A 100 -12.73 8.55 -14.77
CA ARG A 100 -12.58 9.33 -13.53
C ARG A 100 -13.81 9.27 -12.62
N ASN A 101 -14.89 8.65 -13.09
CA ASN A 101 -16.16 8.56 -12.37
C ASN A 101 -16.20 7.37 -11.41
N HIS A 102 -15.23 6.45 -11.51
CA HIS A 102 -15.16 5.27 -10.67
C HIS A 102 -13.72 5.01 -10.21
N ILE A 103 -13.49 5.20 -8.91
CA ILE A 103 -12.18 5.00 -8.30
C ILE A 103 -12.21 3.87 -7.29
N HIS A 104 -11.12 3.11 -7.25
CA HIS A 104 -10.86 2.12 -6.23
C HIS A 104 -9.66 2.55 -5.39
N THR A 105 -9.73 2.27 -4.10
CA THR A 105 -8.59 2.42 -3.21
C THR A 105 -8.46 1.19 -2.33
N VAL A 106 -7.23 0.83 -2.02
CA VAL A 106 -6.92 -0.33 -1.17
C VAL A 106 -5.83 0.08 -0.19
N VAL A 107 -6.02 -0.28 1.09
CA VAL A 107 -5.02 -0.11 2.15
C VAL A 107 -4.82 -1.46 2.83
N ARG A 108 -3.60 -1.97 2.80
CA ARG A 108 -3.24 -3.30 3.32
C ARG A 108 -1.95 -3.25 4.13
N THR A 109 -1.77 -4.23 5.02
CA THR A 109 -0.47 -4.52 5.62
C THR A 109 0.10 -5.73 4.89
N PRO A 110 1.06 -5.56 3.96
CA PRO A 110 1.50 -6.64 3.08
C PRO A 110 2.33 -7.71 3.83
N ASN A 111 2.65 -8.81 3.13
CA ASN A 111 3.67 -9.81 3.51
C ASN A 111 3.46 -10.48 4.89
N GLY A 112 2.30 -11.12 5.09
CA GLY A 112 2.04 -11.97 6.27
C GLY A 112 1.23 -11.31 7.39
N ASN A 113 0.62 -10.15 7.11
CA ASN A 113 -0.44 -9.52 7.90
C ASN A 113 -1.64 -9.09 7.03
N ASP A 114 -1.65 -9.49 5.76
CA ASP A 114 -2.76 -9.30 4.81
C ASP A 114 -3.55 -10.61 4.86
N TYR A 115 -4.79 -10.57 5.34
CA TYR A 115 -5.62 -11.74 5.72
C TYR A 115 -5.36 -12.36 7.10
N GLY A 116 -4.78 -11.59 8.03
CA GLY A 116 -4.62 -11.98 9.44
C GLY A 116 -3.15 -12.11 9.85
N LYS A 117 -2.91 -12.13 11.16
CA LYS A 117 -1.57 -12.23 11.73
C LYS A 117 -1.14 -13.69 11.78
N ASP A 118 0.05 -14.02 11.26
CA ASP A 118 0.62 -15.37 11.36
C ASP A 118 1.14 -15.65 12.78
N LEU A 119 0.19 -15.89 13.70
CA LEU A 119 0.45 -16.18 15.11
C LEU A 119 1.25 -17.46 15.31
N LEU A 120 1.11 -18.43 14.40
CA LEU A 120 1.84 -19.70 14.48
C LEU A 120 3.33 -19.47 14.18
N ARG A 121 3.66 -18.75 13.11
CA ARG A 121 5.06 -18.39 12.83
C ARG A 121 5.66 -17.57 13.96
N LEU A 122 4.95 -16.57 14.49
CA LEU A 122 5.39 -15.80 15.64
C LEU A 122 5.68 -16.70 16.86
N HIS A 123 4.77 -17.63 17.18
CA HIS A 123 4.98 -18.58 18.26
C HIS A 123 6.24 -19.44 18.04
N ARG A 124 6.45 -19.95 16.82
CA ARG A 124 7.64 -20.73 16.48
C ARG A 124 8.93 -19.92 16.58
N GLU A 125 8.93 -18.69 16.07
CA GLU A 125 10.09 -17.80 16.14
C GLU A 125 10.42 -17.40 17.58
N GLN A 126 9.43 -17.29 18.46
CA GLN A 126 9.62 -16.85 19.85
C GLN A 126 9.94 -17.99 20.81
N HIS A 127 9.37 -19.18 20.60
CA HIS A 127 9.44 -20.29 21.56
C HIS A 127 10.19 -21.51 21.04
N HIS A 128 10.40 -21.63 19.73
CA HIS A 128 10.96 -22.83 19.09
C HIS A 128 12.09 -22.51 18.11
N ARG A 129 12.75 -21.35 18.25
CA ARG A 129 13.84 -20.89 17.35
C ARG A 129 15.09 -21.80 17.34
N ASN A 130 15.17 -22.77 18.26
CA ASN A 130 16.33 -23.65 18.50
C ASN A 130 16.01 -25.17 18.66
N GLY A 131 14.99 -25.73 17.98
CA GLY A 131 14.83 -27.20 17.89
C GLY A 131 15.37 -27.72 16.55
N VAL A 132 16.31 -28.66 16.46
CA VAL A 132 16.08 -30.12 16.57
C VAL A 132 14.61 -30.51 16.70
#